data_AF-A0A097ELJ6-F1
#
_entry.id   AF-A0A097ELJ6-F1
#
_cell.length_a   1.000
_cell.length_b   1.000
_cell.length_c   1.000
_cell.angle_alpha   90.00
_cell.angle_beta   90.00
_cell.angle_gamma   90.00
#
_symmetry.space_group_name_H-M   'P 1'
#
loop_
_entity.id
_entity.type
_entity.pdbx_description
1 polymer ?
#
loop_
_entity_poly.entity_id
_entity_poly.type
_entity_poly.pdbx_seq_one_letter_code
_entity_poly.pdbx_strand_id
1 'polypeptide(L)'
;MTRIMIDDTRDPAPDLAPDRAAPPAADAHGEAALLLVESLIHGLVARSVLSVDEAIALVTVAMDARAEIVAERGEREEAQDPALALLSGISASLAFDAGG
;
A
#
# COMPACT_ATOMS: atom_id res chain seq x y z
N MET A 1 -13.76 -14.96 -70.48
CA MET A 1 -13.63 -15.69 -69.20
C MET A 1 -13.01 -14.71 -68.20
N THR A 2 -13.87 -14.08 -67.40
CA THR A 2 -13.57 -12.92 -66.56
C THR A 2 -12.91 -13.38 -65.26
N ARG A 3 -11.69 -12.88 -64.95
CA ARG A 3 -11.05 -13.12 -63.65
C ARG A 3 -11.26 -11.88 -62.79
N ILE A 4 -12.20 -11.99 -61.86
CA ILE A 4 -12.49 -10.98 -60.84
C ILE A 4 -11.24 -10.82 -59.95
N MET A 5 -10.74 -9.58 -59.88
CA MET A 5 -9.81 -9.14 -58.85
C MET A 5 -10.56 -9.10 -57.52
N ILE A 6 -10.04 -9.81 -56.51
CA ILE A 6 -10.44 -9.57 -55.12
C ILE A 6 -9.31 -8.75 -54.52
N ASP A 7 -9.61 -7.48 -54.33
CA ASP A 7 -8.83 -6.52 -53.56
C ASP A 7 -8.99 -6.93 -52.08
N ASP A 8 -7.97 -7.59 -51.50
CA ASP A 8 -7.92 -7.96 -50.07
C ASP A 8 -7.46 -6.74 -49.27
N THR A 9 -8.24 -5.65 -49.31
CA THR A 9 -8.11 -4.55 -48.36
C THR A 9 -8.81 -4.96 -47.07
N ARG A 10 -8.18 -5.85 -46.30
CA ARG A 10 -8.51 -6.04 -44.89
C ARG A 10 -8.10 -4.77 -44.15
N ASP A 11 -9.09 -3.94 -43.86
CA ASP A 11 -9.00 -2.85 -42.89
C ASP A 11 -8.53 -3.44 -41.55
N PRO A 12 -7.33 -3.09 -41.05
CA PRO A 12 -6.92 -3.57 -39.74
C PRO A 12 -7.89 -2.96 -38.73
N ALA A 13 -8.62 -3.82 -38.03
CA ALA A 13 -9.47 -3.44 -36.89
C ALA A 13 -8.70 -2.44 -36.02
N PRO A 14 -9.35 -1.38 -35.50
CA PRO A 14 -8.67 -0.41 -34.66
C PRO A 14 -7.98 -1.16 -33.54
N ASP A 15 -6.64 -1.07 -33.54
CA ASP A 15 -5.76 -1.57 -32.50
C ASP A 15 -6.30 -1.01 -31.18
N LEU A 16 -7.00 -1.88 -30.44
CA LEU A 16 -7.50 -1.61 -29.11
C LEU A 16 -6.25 -1.46 -28.24
N ALA A 17 -5.71 -0.24 -28.22
CA ALA A 17 -4.65 0.14 -27.31
C ALA A 17 -5.01 -0.41 -25.93
N PRO A 18 -4.05 -1.06 -25.23
CA PRO A 18 -4.34 -1.69 -23.95
C PRO A 18 -5.00 -0.64 -23.07
N ASP A 19 -6.21 -0.98 -22.63
CA ASP A 19 -6.97 -0.26 -21.62
C ASP A 19 -5.97 0.18 -20.57
N ARG A 20 -5.72 1.50 -20.50
CA ARG A 20 -4.88 2.09 -19.45
C ARG A 20 -5.67 1.87 -18.17
N ALA A 21 -5.51 0.69 -17.59
CA ALA A 21 -6.12 0.29 -16.35
C ALA A 21 -5.97 1.47 -15.39
N ALA A 22 -7.11 2.02 -14.97
CA ALA A 22 -7.12 3.09 -13.98
C ALA A 22 -6.26 2.63 -12.79
N PRO A 23 -5.42 3.51 -12.21
CA PRO A 23 -4.60 3.13 -11.07
C PRO A 23 -5.49 2.50 -10.00
N PRO A 24 -5.04 1.42 -9.33
CA PRO A 24 -5.84 0.75 -8.32
C PRO A 24 -6.32 1.80 -7.32
N ALA A 25 -7.63 1.80 -7.05
CA ALA A 25 -8.22 2.73 -6.10
C ALA A 25 -7.54 2.52 -4.74
N ALA A 26 -7.11 3.62 -4.11
CA ALA A 26 -6.56 3.60 -2.76
C ALA A 26 -7.54 2.90 -1.81
N ASP A 27 -7.03 2.04 -0.94
CA ASP A 27 -7.85 1.32 0.03
C ASP A 27 -8.29 2.27 1.15
N ALA A 28 -9.38 3.00 0.88
CA ALA A 28 -9.93 3.99 1.80
C ALA A 28 -10.29 3.41 3.19
N HIS A 29 -10.64 2.12 3.26
CA HIS A 29 -10.92 1.46 4.54
C HIS A 29 -9.63 1.21 5.31
N GLY A 30 -8.59 0.73 4.62
CA GLY A 30 -7.26 0.55 5.19
C GLY A 30 -6.67 1.86 5.72
N GLU A 31 -6.76 2.94 4.95
CA GLU A 31 -6.30 4.27 5.36
C GLU A 31 -7.06 4.81 6.57
N ALA A 32 -8.40 4.70 6.57
CA ALA A 32 -9.22 5.14 7.70
C ALA A 32 -8.92 4.33 8.98
N ALA A 33 -8.71 3.01 8.85
CA ALA A 33 -8.34 2.15 9.97
C ALA A 33 -6.97 2.53 10.54
N LEU A 34 -5.98 2.82 9.69
CA LEU A 34 -4.65 3.24 10.12
C LEU A 34 -4.68 4.59 10.85
N LEU A 35 -5.39 5.58 10.31
CA LEU A 35 -5.55 6.88 10.98
C LEU A 35 -6.24 6.74 12.34
N LEU A 36 -7.23 5.86 12.45
CA LEU A 36 -7.91 5.58 13.72
C LEU A 36 -6.95 4.94 14.73
N VAL A 37 -6.15 3.97 14.30
CA VAL A 37 -5.16 3.29 15.17
C VAL A 37 -4.07 4.27 15.61
N GLU A 38 -3.55 5.09 14.70
CA GLU A 38 -2.58 6.14 15.04
C GLU A 38 -3.14 7.12 16.08
N SER A 39 -4.36 7.61 15.84
CA SER A 39 -5.07 8.51 16.78
C SER A 39 -5.28 7.85 18.14
N LEU A 40 -5.57 6.54 18.17
CA LEU A 40 -5.74 5.77 19.39
C LEU A 40 -4.42 5.65 20.16
N ILE A 41 -3.31 5.31 19.50
CA ILE A 41 -2.00 5.17 20.14
C ILE A 41 -1.59 6.51 20.77
N HIS A 42 -1.71 7.61 20.03
CA HIS A 42 -1.48 8.96 20.55
C HIS A 42 -2.36 9.28 21.75
N GLY A 43 -3.65 8.94 21.69
CA GLY A 43 -4.57 9.11 22.81
C GLY A 43 -4.20 8.31 24.07
N LEU A 44 -3.64 7.11 23.90
CA LEU A 44 -3.17 6.27 25.02
C LEU A 44 -1.88 6.82 25.64
N VAL A 45 -0.96 7.31 24.82
CA VAL A 45 0.27 7.99 25.26
C VAL A 45 -0.07 9.27 26.04
N ALA A 46 -0.94 10.11 25.49
CA ALA A 46 -1.37 11.36 26.11
C ALA A 46 -2.08 11.15 27.47
N ARG A 47 -2.67 9.97 27.68
CA ARG A 47 -3.31 9.56 28.94
C ARG A 47 -2.37 8.79 29.88
N SER A 48 -1.11 8.62 29.50
CA SER A 48 -0.10 7.83 30.23
C SER A 48 -0.53 6.38 30.50
N VAL A 49 -1.38 5.83 29.64
CA VAL A 49 -1.76 4.40 29.66
C VAL A 49 -0.66 3.55 29.03
N LEU A 50 0.06 4.14 28.08
CA LEU A 50 1.18 3.56 27.36
C LEU A 50 2.32 4.59 27.37
N SER A 51 3.56 4.17 27.62
CA SER A 51 4.73 5.02 27.40
C SER A 51 5.04 5.14 25.91
N VAL A 52 5.79 6.17 25.53
CA VAL A 52 6.21 6.35 24.13
C VAL A 52 7.10 5.18 23.66
N ASP A 53 7.99 4.70 24.53
CA ASP A 53 8.85 3.55 24.24
C ASP A 53 8.02 2.27 23.99
N GLU A 54 7.01 2.03 24.82
CA GLU A 54 6.07 0.91 24.63
C GLU A 54 5.28 1.06 23.32
N ALA A 55 4.90 2.29 22.94
CA ALA A 55 4.21 2.56 21.68
C ALA A 55 5.09 2.24 20.46
N ILE A 56 6.34 2.70 20.47
CA ILE A 56 7.33 2.42 19.42
C ILE A 56 7.59 0.91 19.32
N ALA A 57 7.74 0.23 20.47
CA ALA A 57 7.92 -1.23 20.49
C ALA A 57 6.73 -1.96 19.85
N LEU A 58 5.50 -1.52 20.12
CA LEU A 58 4.28 -2.10 19.56
C LEU A 58 4.24 -1.97 18.03
N VAL A 59 4.57 -0.78 17.50
CA VAL A 59 4.63 -0.55 16.05
C VAL A 59 5.76 -1.36 15.41
N THR A 60 6.90 -1.51 16.09
CA THR A 60 8.02 -2.34 15.61
C THR A 60 7.63 -3.80 15.49
N VAL A 61 6.94 -4.37 16.49
CA VAL A 61 6.41 -5.75 16.42
C VAL A 61 5.43 -5.92 15.25
N ALA A 62 4.60 -4.92 14.96
CA ALA A 62 3.69 -4.95 13.81
C ALA A 62 4.44 -4.93 12.47
N MET A 63 5.55 -4.19 12.38
CA MET A 63 6.42 -4.16 11.20
C MET A 63 7.08 -5.52 10.98
N ASP A 64 7.64 -6.13 12.02
CA ASP A 64 8.28 -7.45 11.93
C ASP A 64 7.27 -8.52 11.49
N ALA A 65 6.08 -8.55 12.09
CA ALA A 65 5.02 -9.47 11.70
C ALA A 65 4.59 -9.28 10.23
N ARG A 66 4.54 -8.03 9.74
CA ARG A 66 4.22 -7.75 8.34
C ARG A 66 5.33 -8.25 7.40
N ALA A 67 6.59 -8.01 7.76
CA ALA A 67 7.74 -8.48 6.98
C ALA A 67 7.75 -10.02 6.87
N GLU A 68 7.44 -10.73 7.96
CA GLU A 68 7.30 -12.19 7.95
C GLU A 68 6.19 -12.65 6.99
N ILE A 69 5.00 -12.03 7.06
CA ILE A 69 3.88 -12.36 6.17
C ILE A 69 4.23 -12.14 4.69
N VAL A 70 4.91 -11.04 4.37
CA VAL A 70 5.35 -10.75 2.99
C VAL A 70 6.37 -11.79 2.52
N ALA A 71 7.34 -12.13 3.38
CA ALA A 71 8.36 -13.14 3.08
C ALA A 71 7.73 -14.53 2.83
N GLU A 72 6.74 -14.93 3.62
CA GLU A 72 6.01 -16.20 3.47
C GLU A 72 5.22 -16.28 2.16
N ARG A 73 4.68 -15.15 1.69
CA ARG A 73 3.90 -15.10 0.43
C ARG A 73 4.77 -15.19 -0.83
N GLY A 74 6.10 -15.10 -0.68
CA GLY A 74 7.01 -15.09 -1.83
C GLY A 74 6.82 -13.86 -2.73
N GLU A 75 6.17 -12.82 -2.21
CA GLU A 75 6.02 -11.51 -2.86
C GLU A 75 7.41 -10.86 -2.87
N ARG A 76 8.18 -11.17 -3.91
CA ARG A 76 9.57 -10.71 -4.11
C ARG A 76 9.67 -9.33 -4.76
N GLU A 77 8.57 -8.59 -4.86
CA GLU A 77 8.61 -7.18 -5.23
C GLU A 77 8.88 -6.35 -3.97
N GLU A 78 10.17 -6.20 -3.67
CA GLU A 78 10.74 -5.30 -2.65
C GLU A 78 10.39 -3.81 -2.88
N ALA A 79 9.61 -3.49 -3.92
CA ALA A 79 9.22 -2.13 -4.25
C ALA A 79 7.93 -1.75 -3.50
N GLN A 80 8.11 -1.35 -2.24
CA GLN A 80 7.15 -0.60 -1.42
C GLN A 80 5.92 -1.38 -0.99
N ASP A 81 6.05 -2.19 0.06
CA ASP A 81 4.90 -2.58 0.87
C ASP A 81 4.28 -1.33 1.52
N PRO A 82 3.09 -0.87 1.07
CA PRO A 82 2.50 0.36 1.56
C PRO A 82 2.19 0.29 3.06
N ALA A 83 1.92 -0.91 3.60
CA ALA A 83 1.66 -1.08 5.02
C ALA A 83 2.94 -0.88 5.84
N LEU A 84 4.09 -1.38 5.39
CA LEU A 84 5.37 -1.14 6.08
C LEU A 84 5.75 0.35 6.05
N ALA A 85 5.51 1.04 4.93
CA ALA A 85 5.75 2.47 4.83
C ALA A 85 4.88 3.27 5.83
N LEU A 86 3.60 2.91 5.96
CA LEU A 86 2.67 3.55 6.89
C LEU A 86 3.06 3.28 8.35
N LEU A 87 3.40 2.03 8.70
CA LEU A 87 3.87 1.67 10.04
C LEU A 87 5.17 2.40 10.41
N SER A 88 6.09 2.52 9.45
CA SER A 88 7.33 3.30 9.65
C SER A 88 7.04 4.78 9.89
N GLY A 89 6.07 5.37 9.18
CA GLY A 89 5.61 6.74 9.42
C GLY A 89 5.04 6.96 10.82
N ILE A 90 4.21 6.04 11.30
CA ILE A 90 3.65 6.08 12.66
C ILE A 90 4.77 6.01 13.71
N SER A 91 5.71 5.08 13.56
CA SER A 91 6.86 4.97 14.47
C SER A 91 7.68 6.26 14.53
N ALA A 92 7.92 6.90 13.38
CA ALA A 92 8.61 8.19 13.31
C ALA A 92 7.82 9.32 13.99
N SER A 93 6.49 9.34 13.84
CA SER A 93 5.63 10.31 14.54
C SER A 93 5.71 10.14 16.06
N LEU A 94 5.71 8.91 16.56
CA LEU A 94 5.83 8.65 18.00
C LEU A 94 7.21 9.02 18.54
N ALA A 95 8.27 8.73 17.78
CA ALA A 95 9.63 9.12 18.15
C ALA A 95 9.81 10.64 18.24
N PHE A 96 9.08 11.41 17.42
CA PHE A 96 9.06 12.87 17.53
C PHE A 96 8.48 13.32 18.88
N ASP A 97 7.38 12.72 19.33
CA ASP A 97 6.75 13.05 20.62
C ASP A 97 7.61 12.65 21.83
N ALA A 98 8.54 11.69 21.67
CA ALA A 98 9.50 11.33 22.70
C ALA A 98 10.57 12.42 22.95
N GLY A 99 10.88 13.22 21.92
CA GLY A 99 11.95 14.21 21.95
C GLY A 99 11.48 15.67 22.11
N GLY A 100 10.17 15.89 22.17
CA GLY A 100 9.51 17.20 22.29
C GLY A 100 9.31 17.66 23.74
#